data_AF-A0A7Y2IP08-F1
#
_entry.id   AF-A0A7Y2IP08-F1
#
_cell.length_a   1.000
_cell.length_b   1.000
_cell.length_c   1.000
_cell.angle_alpha   90.00
_cell.angle_beta   90.00
_cell.angle_gamma   90.00
#
_symmetry.space_group_name_H-M   'P 1'
#
loop_
_entity.id
_entity.type
_entity.pdbx_description
1 polymer ?
#
loop_
_entity_poly.entity_id
_entity_poly.type
_entity_poly.pdbx_seq_one_letter_code
_entity_poly.pdbx_strand_id
1 'polypeptide(L)'
;MIQNDPANWKLQDVERVLQQSGLDTGGNVNRLGVGYHSVAVGTSAGDVVRLGRNPGVVGRHQLEMQLLPKLEPQLSVAVPSPHWLASPSALLPFGAIAYPMIPGEVTSGHGAKSLARQTASFLVELHEITDVGDVPLPDVSERRRMLAELRMVVAKAVAPIDRGAALQIDDWFERYNEADELWEFTPRLVHHDASEDNLVLRAGTL
;
A
#
# COMPACT_ATOMS: atom_id res chain seq x y z
N MET A 1 23.66 8.50 15.04
CA MET A 1 22.68 7.72 14.26
C MET A 1 21.71 8.72 13.68
N ILE A 2 21.74 8.95 12.36
CA ILE A 2 20.69 9.71 11.69
C ILE A 2 19.38 8.99 12.02
N GLN A 3 18.33 9.73 12.38
CA GLN A 3 17.01 9.13 12.58
C GLN A 3 16.63 8.41 11.27
N ASN A 4 16.60 7.08 11.31
CA ASN A 4 16.36 6.22 10.13
C ASN A 4 14.93 6.34 9.57
N ASP A 5 14.10 7.23 10.12
CA ASP A 5 12.74 7.46 9.68
C ASP A 5 12.68 8.70 8.76
N PRO A 6 12.39 8.52 7.46
CA PRO A 6 12.21 9.62 6.51
C PRO A 6 11.14 10.65 6.91
N ALA A 7 10.26 10.33 7.87
CA ALA A 7 9.31 11.28 8.42
C ALA A 7 10.00 12.51 9.05
N ASN A 8 11.22 12.33 9.57
CA ASN A 8 11.96 13.38 10.28
C ASN A 8 13.00 14.10 9.40
N TRP A 9 13.16 13.71 8.14
CA TRP A 9 14.14 14.31 7.26
C TRP A 9 13.69 15.68 6.77
N LYS A 10 14.64 16.62 6.65
CA LYS A 10 14.38 17.91 5.99
C LYS A 10 14.19 17.66 4.50
N LEU A 11 13.32 18.42 3.85
CA LEU A 11 13.02 18.25 2.42
C LEU A 11 14.27 18.41 1.54
N GLN A 12 15.20 19.29 1.91
CA GLN A 12 16.49 19.43 1.22
C GLN A 12 17.38 18.18 1.33
N ASP A 13 17.29 17.45 2.45
CA ASP A 13 17.99 16.16 2.60
C ASP A 13 17.35 15.10 1.73
N VAL A 14 16.00 15.05 1.70
CA VAL A 14 15.23 14.14 0.84
C VAL A 14 15.59 14.35 -0.62
N GLU A 15 15.52 15.59 -1.11
CA GLU A 15 15.84 15.92 -2.50
C GLU A 15 17.24 15.44 -2.89
N ARG A 16 18.25 15.78 -2.06
CA ARG A 16 19.63 15.35 -2.30
C ARG A 16 19.76 13.84 -2.36
N VAL A 17 19.11 13.11 -1.45
CA VAL A 17 19.14 11.65 -1.41
C VAL A 17 18.52 11.06 -2.68
N LEU A 18 17.41 11.62 -3.16
CA LEU A 18 16.75 11.17 -4.38
C LEU A 18 17.63 11.39 -5.62
N GLN A 19 18.23 12.59 -5.74
CA GLN A 19 19.17 12.90 -6.82
C GLN A 19 20.40 11.98 -6.79
N GLN A 20 20.97 11.73 -5.61
CA GLN A 20 22.09 10.79 -5.43
C GLN A 20 21.71 9.34 -5.75
N SER A 21 20.42 9.01 -5.64
CA SER A 21 19.87 7.70 -5.99
C SER A 21 19.45 7.62 -7.46
N GLY A 22 19.71 8.66 -8.26
CA GLY A 22 19.49 8.69 -9.71
C GLY A 22 18.09 9.12 -10.15
N LEU A 23 17.27 9.68 -9.25
CA LEU A 23 15.96 10.24 -9.60
C LEU A 23 16.06 11.74 -9.88
N ASP A 24 15.54 12.21 -11.02
CA ASP A 24 15.38 13.64 -11.29
C ASP A 24 14.22 14.21 -10.47
N THR A 25 14.49 15.20 -9.65
CA THR A 25 13.48 15.85 -8.81
C THR A 25 12.94 17.14 -9.41
N GLY A 26 13.55 17.66 -10.48
CA GLY A 26 13.25 19.00 -11.01
C GLY A 26 13.61 20.15 -10.06
N GLY A 27 14.40 19.90 -9.00
CA GLY A 27 15.01 20.91 -8.15
C GLY A 27 14.24 21.31 -6.87
N ASN A 28 13.09 20.70 -6.58
CA ASN A 28 12.43 20.80 -5.27
C ASN A 28 11.55 19.57 -5.00
N VAL A 29 11.33 19.28 -3.72
CA VAL A 29 10.38 18.28 -3.24
C VAL A 29 9.44 18.84 -2.17
N ASN A 30 8.20 18.37 -2.13
CA ASN A 30 7.22 18.71 -1.11
C ASN A 30 6.66 17.45 -0.45
N ARG A 31 6.37 17.51 0.85
CA ARG A 31 5.73 16.37 1.55
C ARG A 31 4.25 16.31 1.18
N LEU A 32 3.81 15.13 0.73
CA LEU A 32 2.40 14.87 0.40
C LEU A 32 1.69 14.15 1.55
N GLY A 33 2.38 13.22 2.22
CA GLY A 33 1.78 12.46 3.30
C GLY A 33 2.77 11.59 4.06
N VAL A 34 2.36 11.12 5.24
CA VAL A 34 3.12 10.18 6.06
C VAL A 34 2.20 9.04 6.46
N GLY A 35 2.40 7.88 5.87
CA GLY A 35 1.71 6.64 6.22
C GLY A 35 2.56 5.75 7.10
N TYR A 36 2.02 4.59 7.50
CA TYR A 36 2.74 3.63 8.34
C TYR A 36 3.99 3.06 7.64
N HIS A 37 3.87 2.70 6.35
CA HIS A 37 4.96 2.07 5.59
C HIS A 37 5.86 3.04 4.84
N SER A 38 5.36 4.23 4.50
CA SER A 38 6.08 5.16 3.63
C SER A 38 5.83 6.63 3.96
N VAL A 39 6.78 7.46 3.59
CA VAL A 39 6.60 8.90 3.41
C VAL A 39 6.42 9.17 1.92
N ALA A 40 5.33 9.85 1.55
CA ALA A 40 5.11 10.30 0.19
C ALA A 40 5.61 11.74 0.02
N VAL A 41 6.43 11.99 -1.01
CA VAL A 41 6.85 13.32 -1.44
C VAL A 41 6.54 13.53 -2.92
N GLY A 42 6.19 14.74 -3.30
CA GLY A 42 6.07 15.17 -4.69
C GLY A 42 7.37 15.80 -5.17
N THR A 43 7.74 15.58 -6.43
CA THR A 43 8.87 16.24 -7.09
C THR A 43 8.37 17.32 -8.04
N SER A 44 9.22 18.31 -8.34
CA SER A 44 8.91 19.32 -9.35
C SER A 44 8.94 18.75 -10.78
N ALA A 45 9.54 17.57 -10.97
CA ALA A 45 9.47 16.80 -12.20
C ALA A 45 8.10 16.14 -12.45
N GLY A 46 7.20 16.14 -11.45
CA GLY A 46 5.84 15.61 -11.58
C GLY A 46 5.65 14.20 -11.02
N ASP A 47 6.62 13.68 -10.27
CA ASP A 47 6.54 12.34 -9.66
C ASP A 47 6.08 12.40 -8.21
N VAL A 48 5.43 11.32 -7.78
CA VAL A 48 5.25 10.95 -6.38
C VAL A 48 6.31 9.91 -6.05
N VAL A 49 7.06 10.15 -4.97
CA VAL A 49 8.06 9.22 -4.45
C VAL A 49 7.64 8.73 -3.08
N ARG A 50 7.56 7.40 -2.91
CA ARG A 50 7.27 6.74 -1.64
C ARG A 50 8.56 6.22 -1.02
N LEU A 51 9.05 6.91 0.00
CA LEU A 51 10.22 6.53 0.78
C LEU A 51 9.84 5.51 1.84
N GLY A 52 10.46 4.33 1.85
CA GLY A 52 10.17 3.29 2.82
C GLY A 52 10.52 3.69 4.27
N ARG A 53 9.68 3.30 5.23
CA ARG A 53 9.88 3.55 6.69
C ARG A 53 10.21 2.30 7.50
N ASN A 54 10.02 1.11 6.92
CA ASN A 54 10.29 -0.16 7.59
C ASN A 54 10.67 -1.26 6.58
N PRO A 55 11.34 -2.35 7.01
CA PRO A 55 11.78 -3.42 6.12
C PRO A 55 10.64 -4.08 5.31
N GLY A 56 9.43 -4.11 5.87
CA GLY A 56 8.27 -4.76 5.23
C GLY A 56 7.78 -4.08 3.95
N VAL A 57 8.26 -2.86 3.65
CA VAL A 57 7.84 -2.12 2.45
C VAL A 57 8.60 -2.52 1.19
N VAL A 58 9.81 -3.08 1.31
CA VAL A 58 10.69 -3.36 0.16
C VAL A 58 10.04 -4.35 -0.80
N GLY A 59 9.54 -5.47 -0.27
CA GLY A 59 8.83 -6.48 -1.07
C GLY A 59 7.55 -5.92 -1.69
N ARG A 60 6.86 -4.99 -1.01
CA ARG A 60 5.66 -4.32 -1.54
C ARG A 60 5.99 -3.42 -2.71
N HIS A 61 7.03 -2.58 -2.60
CA HIS A 61 7.48 -1.75 -3.72
C HIS A 61 7.92 -2.59 -4.93
N GLN A 62 8.62 -3.70 -4.69
CA GLN A 62 9.01 -4.63 -5.76
C GLN A 62 7.80 -5.28 -6.43
N LEU A 63 6.78 -5.66 -5.64
CA LEU A 63 5.52 -6.20 -6.16
C LEU A 63 4.77 -5.14 -6.97
N GLU A 64 4.61 -3.93 -6.43
CA GLU A 64 3.95 -2.81 -7.11
C GLU A 64 4.64 -2.47 -8.45
N MET A 65 5.97 -2.42 -8.48
CA MET A 65 6.76 -2.18 -9.71
C MET A 65 6.49 -3.22 -10.81
N GLN A 66 6.20 -4.47 -10.44
CA GLN A 66 5.93 -5.56 -11.39
C GLN A 66 4.44 -5.65 -11.75
N LEU A 67 3.57 -5.41 -10.78
CA LEU A 67 2.13 -5.64 -10.88
C LEU A 67 1.41 -4.47 -11.56
N LEU A 68 1.66 -3.24 -11.12
CA LEU A 68 0.88 -2.07 -11.56
C LEU A 68 0.93 -1.83 -13.08
N PRO A 69 2.09 -1.96 -13.77
CA PRO A 69 2.13 -1.82 -15.23
C PRO A 69 1.28 -2.86 -15.99
N LYS A 70 0.97 -4.00 -15.34
CA LYS A 70 0.10 -5.04 -15.93
C LYS A 70 -1.37 -4.78 -15.64
N LEU A 71 -1.69 -4.07 -14.55
CA LEU A 71 -3.06 -3.69 -14.20
C LEU A 71 -3.53 -2.46 -14.96
N GLU A 72 -2.65 -1.48 -15.17
CA GLU A 72 -2.96 -0.22 -15.86
C GLU A 72 -3.77 -0.39 -17.16
N PRO A 73 -3.42 -1.26 -18.12
CA PRO A 73 -4.19 -1.41 -19.36
C PRO A 73 -5.52 -2.18 -19.20
N GLN A 74 -5.79 -2.76 -18.03
CA GLN A 74 -6.97 -3.58 -17.74
C GLN A 74 -8.02 -2.85 -16.89
N LEU A 75 -7.72 -1.65 -16.41
CA LEU A 75 -8.58 -0.88 -15.51
C LEU A 75 -9.07 0.40 -16.19
N SER A 76 -10.32 0.78 -15.91
CA SER A 76 -10.89 2.02 -16.43
C SER A 76 -10.43 3.26 -15.67
N VAL A 77 -9.97 3.10 -14.43
CA VAL A 77 -9.44 4.16 -13.56
C VAL A 77 -7.93 4.25 -13.67
N ALA A 78 -7.37 5.45 -13.47
CA ALA A 78 -5.93 5.62 -13.44
C ALA A 78 -5.34 4.94 -12.20
N VAL A 79 -4.29 4.17 -12.40
CA VAL A 79 -3.46 3.61 -11.31
C VAL A 79 -2.04 4.13 -11.44
N PRO A 80 -1.23 4.10 -10.36
CA PRO A 80 0.17 4.51 -10.47
C PRO A 80 0.90 3.67 -11.52
N SER A 81 1.80 4.29 -12.28
CA SER A 81 2.66 3.61 -13.26
C SER A 81 4.13 3.76 -12.82
N PRO A 82 4.64 2.84 -11.97
CA PRO A 82 6.00 2.95 -11.45
C PRO A 82 7.07 2.85 -12.53
N HIS A 83 8.01 3.79 -12.51
CA HIS A 83 9.10 3.86 -13.48
C HIS A 83 10.50 3.79 -12.84
N TRP A 84 10.57 3.85 -11.51
CA TRP A 84 11.82 3.95 -10.77
C TRP A 84 11.68 3.25 -9.42
N LEU A 85 12.67 2.43 -9.09
CA LEU A 85 12.73 1.66 -7.86
C LEU A 85 14.16 1.72 -7.34
N ALA A 86 14.33 2.19 -6.10
CA ALA A 86 15.58 2.13 -5.37
C ALA A 86 15.56 1.01 -4.35
N SER A 87 16.53 0.10 -4.44
CA SER A 87 16.80 -0.90 -3.42
C SER A 87 17.27 -0.25 -2.10
N PRO A 88 17.10 -0.95 -0.95
CA PRO A 88 17.68 -0.53 0.31
C PRO A 88 19.18 -0.19 0.20
N SER A 89 19.56 0.94 0.76
CA SER A 89 20.93 1.45 0.75
C SER A 89 21.23 2.28 2.00
N ALA A 90 22.48 2.74 2.14
CA ALA A 90 22.84 3.66 3.22
C ALA A 90 22.09 5.01 3.14
N LEU A 91 21.67 5.43 1.94
CA LEU A 91 20.91 6.67 1.73
C LEU A 91 19.40 6.44 1.87
N LEU A 92 18.91 5.26 1.49
CA LEU A 92 17.51 4.86 1.54
C LEU A 92 17.39 3.52 2.28
N PRO A 93 17.35 3.50 3.63
CA PRO A 93 17.44 2.27 4.41
C PRO A 93 16.39 1.20 4.08
N PHE A 94 15.24 1.61 3.57
CA PHE A 94 14.12 0.73 3.20
C PHE A 94 13.71 0.89 1.74
N GLY A 95 14.59 1.46 0.91
CA GLY A 95 14.32 1.71 -0.51
C GLY A 95 13.26 2.77 -0.76
N ALA A 96 12.91 2.95 -2.04
CA ALA A 96 11.88 3.87 -2.49
C ALA A 96 11.32 3.44 -3.85
N ILE A 97 10.11 3.89 -4.17
CA ILE A 97 9.48 3.74 -5.49
C ILE A 97 8.96 5.10 -5.95
N ALA A 98 9.01 5.37 -7.26
CA ALA A 98 8.45 6.59 -7.84
C ALA A 98 7.57 6.28 -9.05
N TYR A 99 6.56 7.15 -9.24
CA TYR A 99 5.62 7.10 -10.34
C TYR A 99 5.07 8.51 -10.63
N PRO A 100 4.58 8.77 -11.86
CA PRO A 100 3.93 10.05 -12.18
C PRO A 100 2.73 10.33 -11.27
N MET A 101 2.59 11.58 -10.83
CA MET A 101 1.46 12.00 -9.99
C MET A 101 0.14 11.84 -10.75
N ILE A 102 -0.83 11.14 -10.13
CA ILE A 102 -2.20 11.08 -10.63
C ILE A 102 -2.88 12.44 -10.34
N PRO A 103 -3.37 13.17 -11.36
CA PRO A 103 -4.01 14.47 -11.13
C PRO A 103 -5.34 14.31 -10.41
N GLY A 104 -5.52 15.02 -9.30
CA GLY A 104 -6.77 15.07 -8.56
C GLY A 104 -6.56 15.38 -7.10
N GLU A 105 -7.60 15.20 -6.31
CA GLU A 105 -7.60 15.40 -4.87
C GLU A 105 -8.01 14.12 -4.15
N VAL A 106 -7.35 13.82 -3.03
CA VAL A 106 -7.79 12.75 -2.14
C VAL A 106 -9.14 13.13 -1.55
N THR A 107 -10.09 12.21 -1.57
CA THR A 107 -11.44 12.46 -1.07
C THR A 107 -11.57 12.07 0.40
N SER A 108 -12.19 12.93 1.20
CA SER A 108 -12.74 12.56 2.52
C SER A 108 -14.25 12.24 2.43
N GLY A 109 -14.75 12.11 1.19
CA GLY A 109 -16.15 12.23 0.82
C GLY A 109 -16.98 10.99 1.16
N HIS A 110 -17.41 10.92 2.41
CA HIS A 110 -18.43 9.96 2.84
C HIS A 110 -19.76 10.23 2.09
N GLY A 111 -20.37 9.17 1.52
CA GLY A 111 -21.79 9.17 1.17
C GLY A 111 -22.20 9.66 -0.22
N ALA A 112 -21.27 10.02 -1.12
CA ALA A 112 -21.63 10.31 -2.51
C ALA A 112 -21.98 9.01 -3.27
N LYS A 113 -23.25 8.83 -3.65
CA LYS A 113 -23.71 7.67 -4.43
C LYS A 113 -22.92 7.44 -5.72
N SER A 114 -22.41 8.51 -6.33
CA SER A 114 -21.54 8.43 -7.52
C SER A 114 -20.21 7.76 -7.20
N LEU A 115 -19.54 8.18 -6.13
CA LEU A 115 -18.26 7.59 -5.71
C LEU A 115 -18.41 6.11 -5.38
N ALA A 116 -19.44 5.74 -4.61
CA ALA A 116 -19.72 4.34 -4.31
C ALA A 116 -19.89 3.48 -5.57
N ARG A 117 -20.55 4.01 -6.62
CA ARG A 117 -20.70 3.31 -7.90
C ARG A 117 -19.37 3.16 -8.62
N GLN A 118 -18.57 4.22 -8.68
CA GLN A 118 -17.27 4.19 -9.35
C GLN A 118 -16.30 3.24 -8.63
N THR A 119 -16.25 3.28 -7.30
CA THR A 119 -15.46 2.33 -6.49
C THR A 119 -15.95 0.90 -6.71
N ALA A 120 -17.26 0.65 -6.77
CA ALA A 120 -17.79 -0.67 -7.08
C ALA A 120 -17.37 -1.15 -8.49
N SER A 121 -17.44 -0.28 -9.50
CA SER A 121 -16.97 -0.59 -10.86
C SER A 121 -15.49 -0.95 -10.88
N PHE A 122 -14.63 -0.14 -10.23
CA PHE A 122 -13.21 -0.44 -10.10
C PHE A 122 -12.94 -1.79 -9.42
N LEU A 123 -13.64 -2.09 -8.32
CA LEU A 123 -13.47 -3.36 -7.60
C LEU A 123 -13.91 -4.56 -8.44
N VAL A 124 -14.97 -4.42 -9.24
CA VAL A 124 -15.40 -5.48 -10.18
C VAL A 124 -14.31 -5.72 -11.23
N GLU A 125 -13.81 -4.67 -11.89
CA GLU A 125 -12.73 -4.78 -12.87
C GLU A 125 -11.50 -5.46 -12.27
N LEU A 126 -11.05 -5.00 -11.09
CA LEU A 126 -9.90 -5.58 -10.39
C LEU A 126 -10.10 -7.07 -10.07
N HIS A 127 -11.29 -7.46 -9.62
CA HIS A 127 -11.60 -8.84 -9.25
C HIS A 127 -11.75 -9.76 -10.48
N GLU A 128 -12.02 -9.21 -11.67
CA GLU A 128 -12.14 -9.97 -12.92
C GLU A 128 -10.79 -10.25 -13.58
N ILE A 129 -9.72 -9.53 -13.22
CA ILE A 129 -8.37 -9.79 -13.72
C ILE A 129 -7.89 -11.17 -13.24
N THR A 130 -7.65 -12.07 -14.20
CA THR A 130 -7.15 -13.43 -13.94
C THR A 130 -5.71 -13.66 -14.39
N ASP A 131 -5.14 -12.76 -15.19
CA ASP A 131 -3.79 -12.90 -15.72
C ASP A 131 -2.95 -11.65 -15.41
N VAL A 132 -1.93 -11.85 -14.60
CA VAL A 132 -0.87 -10.88 -14.31
C VAL A 132 0.52 -11.45 -14.66
N GLY A 133 0.58 -12.49 -15.49
CA GLY A 133 1.80 -13.25 -15.78
C GLY A 133 2.45 -13.84 -14.54
N ASP A 134 3.78 -13.86 -14.52
CA ASP A 134 4.58 -14.50 -13.46
C ASP A 134 4.73 -13.68 -12.17
N VAL A 135 3.84 -12.72 -11.90
CA VAL A 135 3.91 -11.91 -10.68
C VAL A 135 3.63 -12.79 -9.47
N PRO A 136 4.53 -12.86 -8.47
CA PRO A 136 4.35 -13.72 -7.30
C PRO A 136 3.30 -13.14 -6.35
N LEU A 137 2.03 -13.48 -6.57
CA LEU A 137 0.93 -13.07 -5.71
C LEU A 137 0.81 -14.01 -4.49
N PRO A 138 0.51 -13.47 -3.29
CA PRO A 138 0.18 -14.28 -2.12
C PRO A 138 -1.01 -15.20 -2.39
N ASP A 139 -0.93 -16.44 -1.92
CA ASP A 139 -2.03 -17.40 -2.01
C ASP A 139 -2.91 -17.42 -0.74
N VAL A 140 -3.99 -18.20 -0.78
CA VAL A 140 -4.90 -18.37 0.38
C VAL A 140 -4.17 -18.96 1.59
N SER A 141 -3.16 -19.79 1.38
CA SER A 141 -2.36 -20.40 2.44
C SER A 141 -1.53 -19.35 3.17
N GLU A 142 -0.98 -18.37 2.45
CA GLU A 142 -0.28 -17.23 3.04
C GLU A 142 -1.22 -16.38 3.89
N ARG A 143 -2.44 -16.12 3.43
CA ARG A 143 -3.46 -15.42 4.24
C ARG A 143 -3.77 -16.17 5.55
N ARG A 144 -3.87 -17.51 5.51
CA ARG A 144 -4.04 -18.33 6.72
C ARG A 144 -2.86 -18.18 7.68
N ARG A 145 -1.62 -18.20 7.17
CA ARG A 145 -0.41 -17.99 7.98
C ARG A 145 -0.41 -16.60 8.64
N MET A 146 -0.72 -15.55 7.88
CA MET A 146 -0.79 -14.19 8.41
C MET A 146 -1.82 -14.04 9.53
N LEU A 147 -3.00 -14.67 9.40
CA LEU A 147 -4.01 -14.66 10.46
C LEU A 147 -3.57 -15.43 11.71
N ALA A 148 -2.88 -16.56 11.55
CA ALA A 148 -2.30 -17.31 12.67
C ALA A 148 -1.21 -16.50 13.39
N GLU A 149 -0.35 -15.80 12.65
CA GLU A 149 0.65 -14.90 13.21
C GLU A 149 0.01 -13.73 13.96
N LEU A 150 -1.03 -13.12 13.38
CA LEU A 150 -1.78 -12.04 14.01
C LEU A 150 -2.41 -12.51 15.33
N ARG A 151 -3.01 -13.70 15.36
CA ARG A 151 -3.56 -14.32 16.59
C ARG A 151 -2.49 -14.36 17.70
N MET A 152 -1.29 -14.86 17.39
CA MET A 152 -0.20 -14.94 18.36
C MET A 152 0.24 -13.56 18.89
N VAL A 153 0.35 -12.58 17.99
CA VAL A 153 0.76 -11.20 18.35
C VAL A 153 -0.30 -10.56 19.25
N VAL A 154 -1.57 -10.66 18.90
CA VAL A 154 -2.68 -10.07 19.67
C VAL A 154 -2.79 -10.75 21.03
N ALA A 155 -2.75 -12.08 21.10
CA ALA A 155 -2.81 -12.80 22.38
C ALA A 155 -1.68 -12.37 23.33
N LYS A 156 -0.45 -12.24 22.81
CA LYS A 156 0.71 -11.79 23.60
C LYS A 156 0.57 -10.34 24.08
N ALA A 157 -0.04 -9.46 23.29
CA ALA A 157 -0.23 -8.06 23.64
C ALA A 157 -1.36 -7.84 24.66
N VAL A 158 -2.45 -8.60 24.55
CA VAL A 158 -3.67 -8.39 25.35
C VAL A 158 -3.63 -9.15 26.68
N ALA A 159 -3.07 -10.36 26.72
CA ALA A 159 -3.09 -11.20 27.92
C ALA A 159 -2.51 -10.55 29.19
N PRO A 160 -1.45 -9.71 29.14
CA PRO A 160 -0.96 -8.99 30.31
C PRO A 160 -1.89 -7.87 30.82
N ILE A 161 -2.80 -7.39 29.97
CA ILE A 161 -3.73 -6.28 30.25
C ILE A 161 -5.07 -6.84 30.74
N ASP A 162 -5.63 -7.79 29.99
CA ASP A 162 -6.91 -8.42 30.28
C ASP A 162 -6.92 -9.86 29.76
N ARG A 163 -6.84 -10.82 30.70
CA ARG A 163 -6.86 -12.24 30.38
C ARG A 163 -8.22 -12.70 29.83
N GLY A 164 -9.32 -12.11 30.30
CA GLY A 164 -10.67 -12.44 29.82
C GLY A 164 -10.85 -12.03 28.36
N ALA A 165 -10.44 -10.80 28.02
CA ALA A 165 -10.44 -10.32 26.64
C ALA A 165 -9.51 -11.15 25.73
N ALA A 166 -8.32 -11.54 26.23
CA ALA A 166 -7.41 -12.39 25.46
C ALA A 166 -8.05 -13.74 25.10
N LEU A 167 -8.76 -14.38 26.03
CA LEU A 167 -9.49 -15.63 25.77
C LEU A 167 -10.64 -15.44 24.76
N GLN A 168 -11.37 -14.33 24.84
CA GLN A 168 -12.45 -14.03 23.88
C GLN A 168 -11.92 -13.79 22.46
N ILE A 169 -10.79 -13.10 22.33
CA ILE A 169 -10.13 -12.88 21.04
C ILE A 169 -9.63 -14.21 20.47
N ASP A 170 -9.04 -15.05 21.31
CA ASP A 170 -8.54 -16.37 20.91
C ASP A 170 -9.67 -17.26 20.37
N ASP A 171 -10.79 -17.35 21.09
CA ASP A 171 -12.01 -18.03 20.64
C ASP A 171 -12.55 -17.46 19.32
N TRP A 172 -12.53 -16.13 19.15
CA TRP A 172 -12.93 -15.50 17.88
C TRP A 172 -12.06 -15.94 16.71
N PHE A 173 -10.72 -15.98 16.89
CA PHE A 173 -9.81 -16.45 15.84
C PHE A 173 -10.03 -17.93 15.51
N GLU A 174 -10.29 -18.77 16.52
CA GLU A 174 -10.59 -20.20 16.30
C GLU A 174 -11.88 -20.35 15.47
N ARG A 175 -12.97 -19.71 15.88
CA ARG A 175 -14.23 -19.75 15.13
C ARG A 175 -14.09 -19.21 13.71
N TYR A 176 -13.33 -18.14 13.51
CA TYR A 176 -13.05 -17.62 12.17
C TYR A 176 -12.27 -18.62 11.30
N ASN A 177 -11.30 -19.33 11.90
CA ASN A 177 -10.46 -20.28 11.16
C ASN A 177 -11.18 -21.61 10.86
N GLU A 178 -12.13 -22.02 11.70
CA GLU A 178 -12.94 -23.23 11.56
C GLU A 178 -14.20 -23.03 10.69
N ALA A 179 -14.62 -21.79 10.44
CA ALA A 179 -15.73 -21.48 9.56
C ALA A 179 -15.33 -21.69 8.09
N ASP A 180 -15.46 -22.92 7.59
CA ASP A 180 -15.11 -23.31 6.21
C ASP A 180 -15.76 -22.38 5.17
N GLU A 181 -16.96 -21.88 5.41
CA GLU A 181 -17.66 -20.95 4.53
C GLU A 181 -16.91 -19.62 4.29
N LEU A 182 -16.03 -19.21 5.22
CA LEU A 182 -15.19 -18.01 5.07
C LEU A 182 -13.95 -18.27 4.21
N TRP A 183 -13.65 -19.54 3.93
CA TRP A 183 -12.51 -20.00 3.15
C TRP A 183 -12.91 -20.59 1.79
N GLU A 184 -14.19 -20.88 1.60
CA GLU A 184 -14.79 -21.30 0.34
C GLU A 184 -15.05 -20.08 -0.57
N PHE A 185 -13.99 -19.53 -1.17
CA PHE A 185 -14.09 -18.47 -2.16
C PHE A 185 -13.15 -18.71 -3.34
N THR A 186 -13.52 -18.18 -4.51
CA THR A 186 -12.60 -18.09 -5.65
C THR A 186 -11.59 -16.98 -5.40
N PRO A 187 -10.27 -17.25 -5.31
CA PRO A 187 -9.28 -16.21 -5.09
C PRO A 187 -9.29 -15.21 -6.23
N ARG A 188 -9.36 -13.92 -5.89
CA ARG A 188 -9.30 -12.79 -6.82
C ARG A 188 -8.19 -11.84 -6.40
N LEU A 189 -7.67 -11.07 -7.35
CA LEU A 189 -6.82 -9.93 -7.02
C LEU A 189 -7.64 -8.91 -6.24
N VAL A 190 -7.08 -8.37 -5.15
CA VAL A 190 -7.75 -7.37 -4.31
C VAL A 190 -6.78 -6.23 -3.98
N HIS A 191 -7.30 -5.03 -3.73
CA HIS A 191 -6.47 -3.85 -3.39
C HIS A 191 -5.86 -3.94 -1.98
N HIS A 192 -6.45 -4.73 -1.07
CA HIS A 192 -6.10 -4.85 0.36
C HIS A 192 -6.30 -3.60 1.23
N ASP A 193 -6.35 -2.40 0.65
CA ASP A 193 -6.51 -1.12 1.36
C ASP A 193 -7.30 -0.10 0.53
N ALA A 194 -8.51 -0.47 0.11
CA ALA A 194 -9.40 0.41 -0.66
C ALA A 194 -10.11 1.44 0.24
N SER A 195 -9.32 2.17 1.04
CA SER A 195 -9.76 3.26 1.90
C SER A 195 -9.83 4.58 1.12
N GLU A 196 -10.57 5.57 1.65
CA GLU A 196 -10.77 6.87 0.99
C GLU A 196 -9.46 7.65 0.78
N ASP A 197 -8.47 7.43 1.65
CA ASP A 197 -7.13 8.02 1.55
C ASP A 197 -6.36 7.56 0.29
N ASN A 198 -6.78 6.46 -0.33
CA ASN A 198 -6.19 5.90 -1.54
C ASN A 198 -7.04 6.17 -2.80
N LEU A 199 -8.11 6.96 -2.69
CA LEU A 199 -8.96 7.34 -3.83
C LEU A 199 -8.69 8.80 -4.23
N VAL A 200 -8.22 8.99 -5.46
CA VAL A 200 -7.96 10.31 -6.04
C VAL A 200 -9.10 10.66 -6.99
N LEU A 201 -9.70 11.83 -6.81
CA LEU A 201 -10.78 12.31 -7.66
C LEU A 201 -10.35 13.48 -8.52
N ARG A 202 -10.69 13.41 -9.81
CA ARG A 202 -10.61 14.54 -10.74
C ARG A 202 -12.00 14.92 -11.21
N ALA A 203 -12.44 16.13 -10.85
CA ALA A 203 -13.78 16.62 -11.17
C ALA A 203 -14.92 15.67 -10.73
N GLY A 204 -14.73 14.94 -9.62
CA GLY A 204 -15.70 14.00 -9.06
C GLY A 204 -15.66 12.58 -9.66
N THR A 205 -14.62 12.25 -10.42
CA THR A 205 -14.40 10.91 -11.01
C THR A 205 -13.08 10.31 -10.55
N LEU A 206 -13.06 9.00 -10.27
CA LEU A 206 -11.86 8.19 -10.04
C LEU A 206 -10.95 8.13 -11.28
#